data_AF-A0A2H0TB43-F1
#
_entry.id   AF-A0A2H0TB43-F1
#
_cell.length_a   1.000
_cell.length_b   1.000
_cell.length_c   1.000
_cell.angle_alpha   90.00
_cell.angle_beta   90.00
_cell.angle_gamma   90.00
#
_symmetry.space_group_name_H-M   'P 1'
#
loop_
_entity.id
_entity.type
_entity.pdbx_description
1 polymer ?
#
loop_
_entity_poly.entity_id
_entity_poly.type
_entity_poly.pdbx_seq_one_letter_code
_entity_poly.pdbx_strand_id
1 'polypeptide(L)'
;MSNIKIFVSVIVILILGVVMTVLLRGTDTPADLGQYDEFAQCLADSGTLFYGAFWCSHCQTQKKMFGSSAKFLPYVECSPANGQGQFKVCQDANIEGYPTWEFPDGSRLSGELSFETLSEKTSCALPSTEATSSVEVN
;
A
#
# COMPACT_ATOMS: atom_id res chain seq x y z
N MET A 1 26.76 -43.61 30.41
CA MET A 1 25.38 -43.53 29.84
C MET A 1 24.63 -42.24 30.23
N SER A 2 25.33 -41.19 30.72
CA SER A 2 24.72 -39.94 31.23
C SER A 2 24.78 -38.78 30.21
N ASN A 3 25.91 -38.61 29.52
CA ASN A 3 26.14 -37.44 28.66
C ASN A 3 25.26 -37.40 27.40
N ILE A 4 24.95 -38.56 26.81
CA ILE A 4 24.12 -38.63 25.60
C ILE A 4 22.65 -38.29 25.89
N LYS A 5 22.15 -38.68 27.08
CA LYS A 5 20.79 -38.37 27.53
C LYS A 5 20.65 -36.89 27.89
N ILE A 6 21.69 -36.32 28.49
CA ILE A 6 21.77 -34.87 28.77
C ILE A 6 21.76 -34.09 27.45
N PHE A 7 22.56 -34.51 26.46
CA PHE A 7 22.63 -33.83 25.17
C PHE A 7 21.30 -33.90 24.39
N VAL A 8 20.64 -35.07 24.38
CA VAL A 8 19.31 -35.22 23.77
C VAL A 8 18.26 -34.37 24.47
N SER A 9 18.28 -34.31 25.81
CA SER A 9 17.35 -33.49 26.58
C SER A 9 17.50 -31.99 26.28
N VAL A 10 18.74 -31.50 26.19
CA VAL A 10 19.02 -30.10 25.84
C VAL A 10 18.53 -29.77 24.43
N ILE A 11 18.74 -30.66 23.46
CA ILE A 11 18.25 -30.45 22.08
C ILE A 11 16.72 -30.39 22.05
N VAL A 12 16.04 -31.28 22.76
CA VAL A 12 14.56 -31.29 22.81
C VAL A 12 14.02 -30.01 23.44
N ILE A 13 14.65 -29.52 24.52
CA ILE A 13 14.25 -28.25 25.16
C ILE A 13 14.49 -27.05 24.22
N LEU A 14 15.58 -27.03 23.46
CA LEU A 14 15.84 -25.98 22.49
C LEU A 14 14.83 -26.00 21.34
N ILE A 15 14.49 -27.17 20.81
CA ILE A 15 13.48 -27.29 19.74
C ILE A 15 12.11 -26.89 20.27
N LEU A 16 11.72 -27.35 21.46
CA LEU A 16 10.46 -26.94 22.10
C LEU A 16 10.44 -25.45 22.39
N GLY A 17 11.57 -24.86 22.81
CA GLY A 17 11.68 -23.42 23.05
C GLY A 17 11.54 -22.61 21.77
N VAL A 18 12.15 -23.04 20.66
CA VAL A 18 12.00 -22.39 19.34
C VAL A 18 10.57 -22.55 18.83
N VAL A 19 9.99 -23.75 18.89
CA VAL A 19 8.61 -24.01 18.47
C VAL A 19 7.64 -23.19 19.32
N MET A 20 7.77 -23.18 20.64
CA MET A 20 6.95 -22.36 21.54
C MET A 20 7.12 -20.87 21.23
N THR A 21 8.33 -20.41 20.95
CA THR A 21 8.57 -19.01 20.54
C THR A 21 7.90 -18.68 19.21
N VAL A 22 7.91 -19.60 18.24
CA VAL A 22 7.22 -19.45 16.96
C VAL A 22 5.70 -19.49 17.14
N LEU A 23 5.18 -20.33 18.04
CA LEU A 23 3.75 -20.41 18.32
C LEU A 23 3.24 -19.21 19.14
N LEU A 24 4.07 -18.64 20.04
CA LEU A 24 3.76 -17.43 20.80
C LEU A 24 3.91 -16.14 19.98
N ARG A 25 4.77 -16.15 18.96
CA ARG A 25 4.78 -15.13 17.90
C ARG A 25 3.64 -15.47 16.96
N GLY A 26 2.41 -15.08 17.31
CA GLY A 26 1.26 -15.21 16.42
C GLY A 26 1.64 -14.84 14.99
N THR A 27 1.13 -15.57 14.00
CA THR A 27 1.29 -15.20 12.60
C THR A 27 0.50 -13.92 12.36
N ASP A 28 1.12 -12.79 12.67
CA ASP A 28 0.67 -11.47 12.26
C ASP A 28 0.70 -11.48 10.73
N THR A 29 -0.39 -11.94 10.13
CA THR A 29 -0.59 -11.84 8.70
C THR A 29 -0.64 -10.35 8.44
N PRO A 30 0.31 -9.76 7.68
CA PRO A 30 0.30 -8.32 7.47
C PRO A 30 -1.06 -7.99 6.86
N ALA A 31 -1.82 -7.07 7.46
CA ALA A 31 -3.08 -6.56 6.93
C ALA A 31 -2.93 -5.82 5.58
N ASP A 32 -1.78 -5.99 4.92
CA ASP A 32 -1.32 -5.28 3.73
C ASP A 32 -1.21 -6.24 2.51
N LEU A 33 -1.96 -7.34 2.50
CA LEU A 33 -2.03 -8.27 1.35
C LEU A 33 -3.03 -7.77 0.30
N GLY A 34 -2.78 -6.58 -0.26
CA GLY A 34 -3.54 -6.10 -1.40
C GLY A 34 -4.99 -5.71 -1.10
N GLN A 35 -5.28 -5.25 0.13
CA GLN A 35 -6.63 -4.83 0.55
C GLN A 35 -7.30 -3.86 -0.43
N TYR A 36 -6.51 -3.04 -1.13
CA TYR A 36 -6.98 -2.03 -2.07
C TYR A 36 -6.61 -2.34 -3.53
N ASP A 37 -6.27 -3.58 -3.87
CA ASP A 37 -5.81 -3.95 -5.22
C ASP A 37 -6.89 -3.63 -6.26
N GLU A 38 -8.11 -4.13 -6.05
CA GLU A 38 -9.26 -3.89 -6.93
C GLU A 38 -9.62 -2.40 -7.01
N PHE A 39 -9.54 -1.68 -5.89
CA PHE A 39 -9.83 -0.25 -5.87
C PHE A 39 -8.77 0.54 -6.67
N ALA A 40 -7.48 0.28 -6.43
CA ALA A 40 -6.40 0.94 -7.15
C ALA A 40 -6.40 0.61 -8.65
N GLN A 41 -6.69 -0.64 -9.02
CA GLN A 41 -6.85 -1.05 -10.42
C GLN A 41 -8.05 -0.36 -11.07
N CYS A 42 -9.19 -0.28 -10.39
CA CYS A 42 -10.34 0.46 -10.89
C CYS A 42 -10.01 1.95 -11.13
N LEU A 43 -9.26 2.60 -10.24
CA LEU A 43 -8.81 3.98 -10.46
C LEU A 43 -8.01 4.09 -11.75
N ALA A 44 -7.11 3.16 -12.02
CA ALA A 44 -6.34 3.14 -13.27
C ALA A 44 -7.24 2.89 -14.50
N ASP A 45 -8.13 1.90 -14.43
CA ASP A 45 -9.03 1.53 -15.53
C ASP A 45 -10.07 2.62 -15.82
N SER A 46 -10.41 3.45 -14.83
CA SER A 46 -11.32 4.59 -15.01
C SER A 46 -10.73 5.67 -15.93
N GLY A 47 -9.41 5.70 -16.11
CA GLY A 47 -8.70 6.79 -16.81
C GLY A 47 -8.30 7.95 -15.89
N THR A 48 -8.42 7.77 -14.57
CA THR A 48 -7.88 8.72 -13.58
C THR A 48 -6.36 8.71 -13.62
N LEU A 49 -5.71 9.85 -13.43
CA LEU A 49 -4.26 9.99 -13.37
C LEU A 49 -3.81 10.64 -12.07
N PHE A 50 -2.76 10.09 -11.48
CA PHE A 50 -2.14 10.55 -10.24
C PHE A 50 -0.75 11.10 -10.53
N TYR A 51 -0.65 12.39 -10.80
CA TYR A 51 0.61 13.07 -11.07
C TYR A 51 1.34 13.39 -9.77
N GLY A 52 2.61 13.00 -9.68
CA GLY A 52 3.42 13.31 -8.51
C GLY A 52 4.91 13.20 -8.73
N ALA A 53 5.67 13.30 -7.64
CA ALA A 53 7.11 13.11 -7.65
C ALA A 53 7.53 12.10 -6.60
N PHE A 54 8.55 11.28 -6.90
CA PHE A 54 9.02 10.26 -5.95
C PHE A 54 9.48 10.83 -4.60
N TRP A 55 9.99 12.07 -4.59
CA TRP A 55 10.46 12.78 -3.39
C TRP A 55 9.36 13.59 -2.68
N CYS A 56 8.17 13.71 -3.26
CA CYS A 56 7.09 14.52 -2.72
C CYS A 56 6.45 13.82 -1.51
N SER A 57 6.54 14.44 -0.33
CA SER A 57 6.02 13.87 0.93
C SER A 57 4.52 13.54 0.85
N HIS A 58 3.71 14.43 0.27
CA HIS A 58 2.27 14.20 0.12
C HIS A 58 1.94 13.06 -0.84
N CYS A 59 2.75 12.89 -1.88
CA CYS A 59 2.65 11.79 -2.83
C CYS A 59 2.97 10.45 -2.15
N GLN A 60 3.99 10.44 -1.28
CA GLN A 60 4.33 9.27 -0.47
C GLN A 60 3.23 8.94 0.54
N THR A 61 2.64 9.94 1.20
CA THR A 61 1.48 9.74 2.10
C THR A 61 0.31 9.12 1.35
N GLN A 62 -0.07 9.68 0.20
CA GLN A 62 -1.14 9.15 -0.63
C GLN A 62 -0.87 7.68 -1.00
N LYS A 63 0.34 7.36 -1.48
CA LYS A 63 0.72 5.97 -1.83
C LYS A 63 0.68 5.06 -0.61
N LYS A 64 1.12 5.54 0.55
CA LYS A 64 1.12 4.77 1.80
C LYS A 64 -0.28 4.38 2.24
N MET A 65 -1.30 5.20 1.99
CA MET A 65 -2.70 4.83 2.27
C MET A 65 -3.10 3.54 1.56
N PHE A 66 -2.60 3.32 0.33
CA PHE A 66 -2.85 2.10 -0.45
C PHE A 66 -1.96 0.90 -0.08
N GLY A 67 -0.96 1.08 0.78
CA GLY A 67 -0.05 -0.02 1.15
C GLY A 67 0.61 -0.69 -0.06
N SER A 68 0.59 -2.02 -0.10
CA SER A 68 1.13 -2.81 -1.22
C SER A 68 0.34 -2.65 -2.52
N SER A 69 -0.91 -2.18 -2.46
CA SER A 69 -1.76 -1.89 -3.62
C SER A 69 -1.32 -0.63 -4.38
N ALA A 70 -0.43 0.19 -3.81
CA ALA A 70 0.08 1.39 -4.47
C ALA A 70 0.76 1.13 -5.83
N LYS A 71 1.19 -0.12 -6.09
CA LYS A 71 1.75 -0.58 -7.36
C LYS A 71 0.75 -0.56 -8.53
N PHE A 72 -0.55 -0.55 -8.23
CA PHE A 72 -1.63 -0.50 -9.23
C PHE A 72 -2.15 0.91 -9.50
N LEU A 73 -1.71 1.90 -8.71
CA LEU A 73 -2.14 3.28 -8.91
C LEU A 73 -1.75 3.79 -10.30
N PRO A 74 -2.59 4.63 -10.94
CA PRO A 74 -2.26 5.29 -12.20
C PRO A 74 -1.29 6.46 -12.00
N TYR A 75 -0.13 6.17 -11.40
CA TYR A 75 0.88 7.14 -11.03
C TYR A 75 1.70 7.58 -12.25
N VAL A 76 1.78 8.88 -12.46
CA VAL A 76 2.66 9.51 -13.44
C VAL A 76 3.78 10.22 -12.70
N GLU A 77 5.01 9.70 -12.84
CA GLU A 77 6.20 10.38 -12.31
C GLU A 77 6.46 11.66 -13.10
N CYS A 78 6.55 12.76 -12.38
CA CYS A 78 6.76 14.07 -12.96
C CYS A 78 8.16 14.61 -12.74
N SER A 79 9.01 14.03 -11.88
CA SER A 79 10.32 14.57 -11.56
C SER A 79 11.47 13.69 -12.05
N PRO A 80 12.49 14.26 -12.69
CA PRO A 80 13.74 13.55 -12.95
C PRO A 80 14.43 13.13 -11.66
N ALA A 81 15.32 12.13 -11.74
CA ALA A 81 16.01 11.57 -10.56
C ALA A 81 16.84 12.60 -9.77
N ASN A 82 17.29 13.69 -10.40
CA ASN A 82 18.00 14.78 -9.74
C ASN A 82 17.06 15.76 -8.99
N GLY A 83 15.74 15.55 -9.04
CA GLY A 83 14.72 16.40 -8.42
C GLY A 83 14.51 17.76 -9.07
N GLN A 84 15.20 18.06 -10.19
CA GLN A 84 15.18 19.37 -10.83
C GLN A 84 14.31 19.37 -12.09
N GLY A 85 13.37 20.32 -12.13
CA GLY A 85 12.42 20.45 -13.23
C GLY A 85 11.33 19.38 -13.20
N GLN A 86 10.64 19.26 -14.34
CA GLN A 86 9.48 18.38 -14.51
C GLN A 86 9.60 17.64 -15.84
N PHE A 87 9.14 16.40 -15.94
CA PHE A 87 9.08 15.68 -17.21
C PHE A 87 8.04 16.29 -18.15
N LYS A 88 8.30 16.19 -19.46
CA LYS A 88 7.48 16.77 -20.53
C LYS A 88 6.00 16.37 -20.43
N VAL A 89 5.71 15.12 -20.05
CA VAL A 89 4.34 14.63 -19.86
C VAL A 89 3.54 15.47 -18.86
N CYS A 90 4.15 15.89 -17.75
CA CYS A 90 3.49 16.71 -16.74
C CYS A 90 3.50 18.20 -17.08
N GLN A 91 4.51 18.68 -17.83
CA GLN A 91 4.52 20.04 -18.36
C GLN A 91 3.39 20.24 -19.38
N ASP A 92 3.20 19.28 -20.28
CA ASP A 92 2.16 19.30 -21.31
C ASP A 92 0.76 19.18 -20.70
N ALA A 93 0.65 18.43 -19.60
CA ALA A 93 -0.55 18.39 -18.78
C ALA A 93 -0.71 19.64 -17.90
N ASN A 94 0.21 20.61 -17.91
CA ASN A 94 0.17 21.81 -17.07
C ASN A 94 -0.02 21.49 -15.56
N ILE A 95 0.79 20.57 -15.04
CA ILE A 95 0.78 20.19 -13.62
C ILE A 95 1.63 21.18 -12.83
N GLU A 96 0.98 21.97 -11.99
CA GLU A 96 1.59 23.07 -11.23
C GLU A 96 2.09 22.66 -9.83
N GLY A 97 1.62 21.52 -9.32
CA GLY A 97 1.95 21.04 -7.99
C GLY A 97 1.75 19.55 -7.84
N TYR A 98 2.26 18.99 -6.75
CA TYR A 98 2.15 17.56 -6.45
C TYR A 98 1.58 17.30 -5.06
N PRO A 99 0.77 16.26 -4.89
CA PRO A 99 0.15 15.49 -5.99
C PRO A 99 -0.98 16.27 -6.68
N THR A 100 -1.29 15.89 -7.91
CA THR A 100 -2.51 16.29 -8.62
C THR A 100 -3.19 15.05 -9.19
N TRP A 101 -4.48 14.93 -8.91
CA TRP A 101 -5.36 13.94 -9.48
C TRP A 101 -6.16 14.57 -10.63
N GLU A 102 -6.15 13.92 -11.78
CA GLU A 102 -6.99 14.26 -12.94
C GLU A 102 -7.98 13.13 -13.19
N PHE A 103 -9.26 13.47 -13.30
CA PHE A 103 -10.34 12.51 -13.46
C PHE A 103 -10.80 12.43 -14.93
N PRO A 104 -11.58 11.40 -15.30
CA PRO A 104 -11.98 11.17 -16.69
C PRO A 104 -12.83 12.29 -17.30
N ASP A 105 -13.49 13.10 -16.46
CA ASP A 105 -14.24 14.29 -16.86
C ASP A 105 -13.35 15.53 -17.10
N GLY A 106 -12.03 15.39 -16.95
CA GLY A 106 -11.04 16.46 -17.05
C GLY A 106 -10.93 17.34 -15.81
N SER A 107 -11.75 17.10 -14.78
CA SER A 107 -11.63 17.82 -13.52
C SER A 107 -10.37 17.41 -12.76
N ARG A 108 -9.83 18.33 -11.96
CA ARG A 108 -8.60 18.10 -11.19
C ARG A 108 -8.78 18.46 -9.73
N LEU A 109 -8.12 17.70 -8.87
CA LEU A 109 -7.97 17.99 -7.44
C LEU A 109 -6.48 17.88 -7.07
N SER A 110 -6.00 18.84 -6.29
CA SER A 110 -4.61 18.86 -5.81
C SER A 110 -4.55 18.43 -4.36
N GLY A 111 -3.42 17.81 -3.98
CA GLY A 111 -3.18 17.31 -2.62
C GLY A 111 -3.62 15.87 -2.39
N GLU A 112 -3.43 15.42 -1.16
CA GLU A 112 -3.86 14.10 -0.70
C GLU A 112 -5.40 14.03 -0.71
N LEU A 113 -5.95 12.96 -1.26
CA LEU A 113 -7.39 12.68 -1.31
C LEU A 113 -7.72 11.45 -0.48
N SER A 114 -8.87 11.51 0.19
CA SER A 114 -9.41 10.36 0.89
C SER A 114 -9.91 9.30 -0.09
N PHE A 115 -10.05 8.08 0.38
CA PHE A 115 -10.61 6.99 -0.41
C PHE A 115 -12.06 7.26 -0.83
N GLU A 116 -12.83 7.93 0.03
CA GLU A 116 -14.21 8.34 -0.27
C GLU A 116 -14.24 9.33 -1.42
N THR A 117 -13.39 10.37 -1.40
CA THR A 117 -13.32 11.33 -2.52
C THR A 117 -12.91 10.66 -3.82
N LEU A 118 -11.91 9.76 -3.78
CA LEU A 118 -11.48 9.01 -4.97
C LEU A 118 -12.60 8.11 -5.50
N SER A 119 -13.31 7.41 -4.60
CA SER A 119 -14.49 6.60 -4.94
C SER A 119 -15.61 7.44 -5.56
N GLU A 120 -15.98 8.57 -4.93
CA GLU A 120 -17.02 9.47 -5.43
C GLU A 120 -16.70 10.02 -6.83
N LYS A 121 -15.44 10.38 -7.09
CA LYS A 121 -15.01 10.95 -8.36
C LYS A 121 -14.88 9.92 -9.49
N THR A 122 -14.73 8.64 -9.17
CA THR A 122 -14.46 7.57 -10.15
C THR A 122 -15.57 6.51 -10.23
N SER A 123 -16.50 6.52 -9.27
CA SER A 123 -17.46 5.44 -9.02
C SER A 123 -16.81 4.08 -8.71
N CYS A 124 -15.52 4.05 -8.35
CA CYS A 124 -14.82 2.83 -7.94
C CYS A 124 -15.20 2.44 -6.51
N ALA A 125 -15.65 1.19 -6.33
CA ALA A 125 -16.07 0.70 -5.02
C ALA A 125 -14.89 0.54 -4.06
N LEU A 126 -15.07 1.00 -2.81
CA LEU A 126 -14.15 0.68 -1.72
C LEU A 126 -14.36 -0.75 -1.24
N PRO A 127 -13.31 -1.44 -0.77
CA PRO A 127 -13.47 -2.76 -0.18
C PRO A 127 -14.39 -2.64 1.06
N SER A 128 -15.40 -3.51 1.13
CA SER A 128 -16.26 -3.57 2.31
C SER A 128 -15.47 -4.13 3.50
N THR A 129 -15.66 -3.54 4.68
CA THR A 129 -15.03 -3.91 5.96
C THR A 129 -15.42 -5.31 6.47
N GLU A 130 -15.87 -6.23 5.61
CA GLU A 130 -16.15 -7.61 5.99
C GLU A 130 -14.90 -8.49 6.04
N ALA A 131 -13.78 -8.03 5.48
CA ALA A 131 -12.49 -8.72 5.62
C ALA A 131 -11.81 -8.52 6.99
N THR A 132 -12.30 -7.60 7.82
CA THR A 132 -11.63 -7.21 9.09
C THR A 132 -12.40 -7.62 10.35
N SER A 133 -13.62 -8.15 10.24
CA SER A 133 -14.47 -8.47 11.40
C SER A 133 -14.55 -9.96 11.78
N SER A 134 -13.95 -10.88 11.02
CA SER A 134 -14.06 -12.33 11.31
C SER A 134 -12.93 -12.91 12.17
N VAL A 135 -12.11 -12.09 12.82
CA VAL A 135 -11.08 -12.55 13.77
C VAL A 135 -11.26 -11.88 15.14
N GLU A 136 -12.48 -11.93 15.67
CA GLU A 136 -12.74 -11.83 17.10
C GLU A 136 -13.72 -12.95 17.47
N VAL A 137 -13.23 -14.18 17.62
CA VAL A 137 -13.96 -15.21 18.38
C VAL A 137 -12.99 -16.12 19.12
N ASN A 138 -13.05 -16.00 20.45
CA ASN A 138 -12.57 -16.87 21.54
C ASN A 138 -11.08 -16.85 21.92
#